data_AF-A0A367CCU3-F1
#
_entry.id   AF-A0A367CCU3-F1
#
_cell.length_a   1.000
_cell.length_b   1.000
_cell.length_c   1.000
_cell.angle_alpha   90.00
_cell.angle_beta   90.00
_cell.angle_gamma   90.00
#
_symmetry.space_group_name_H-M   'P 1'
#
loop_
_entity.id
_entity.type
_entity.pdbx_description
1 polymer ?
#
loop_
_entity_poly.entity_id
_entity_poly.type
_entity_poly.pdbx_seq_one_letter_code
_entity_poly.pdbx_strand_id
1 'polypeptide(L)'
;MWIAAWIVSRSVLNEVVLPILFILAIGPISLLGSQTQTNGVYGWLRTVTKGQRHQQNSELIVLFLFVCCLLVPIMVKNPSEIILLLFFGLSLILLAQVLGTLFKNGRAFIGIMSVFWFIYLNGVTALLPLQKESNLLVTGVYILLTILLIVLLQLKVLVKNRE
;
A
#
# COMPACT_ATOMS: atom_id res chain seq x y z
N MET A 1 -9.71 13.10 -10.54
CA MET A 1 -8.43 13.27 -9.80
C MET A 1 -7.23 12.70 -10.54
N TRP A 2 -7.22 11.44 -10.95
CA TRP A 2 -6.05 10.85 -11.65
C TRP A 2 -5.68 11.58 -12.95
N ILE A 3 -6.66 11.94 -13.79
CA ILE A 3 -6.41 12.75 -15.00
C ILE A 3 -5.82 14.12 -14.65
N ALA A 4 -6.35 14.77 -13.60
CA ALA A 4 -5.84 16.07 -13.14
C ALA A 4 -4.37 16.01 -12.70
N ALA A 5 -3.92 14.87 -12.15
CA ALA A 5 -2.52 14.65 -11.75
C ALA A 5 -1.53 14.81 -12.91
N TRP A 6 -1.95 14.52 -14.14
CA TRP A 6 -1.14 14.73 -15.34
C TRP A 6 -0.96 16.20 -15.71
N ILE A 7 -1.93 17.05 -15.36
CA ILE A 7 -1.99 18.44 -15.82
C ILE A 7 -1.35 19.40 -14.80
N VAL A 8 -1.56 19.17 -13.50
CA VAL A 8 -1.10 20.10 -12.44
C VAL A 8 0.42 20.22 -12.32
N SER A 9 0.92 21.28 -11.71
CA SER A 9 2.36 21.43 -11.44
C SER A 9 2.88 20.36 -10.47
N ARG A 10 4.20 20.12 -10.45
CA ARG A 10 4.85 19.14 -9.56
C ARG A 10 4.58 19.43 -8.07
N SER A 11 4.58 20.70 -7.67
CA SER A 11 4.29 21.13 -6.29
C SER A 11 2.87 20.72 -5.89
N VAL A 12 1.87 21.12 -6.69
CA VAL A 12 0.46 20.81 -6.45
C VAL A 12 0.21 19.30 -6.50
N LEU A 13 0.89 18.59 -7.39
CA LEU A 13 0.79 17.14 -7.49
C LEU A 13 1.25 16.47 -6.19
N ASN A 14 2.45 16.81 -5.72
CA ASN A 14 3.06 16.16 -4.57
C ASN A 14 2.36 16.55 -3.27
N GLU A 15 2.03 17.82 -3.07
CA GLU A 15 1.50 18.34 -1.80
C GLU A 15 0.00 18.11 -1.62
N VAL A 16 -0.78 18.09 -2.71
CA VAL A 16 -2.25 18.10 -2.62
C VAL A 16 -2.87 16.91 -3.34
N VAL A 17 -2.54 16.71 -4.62
CA VAL A 17 -3.23 15.71 -5.44
C VAL A 17 -2.85 14.28 -5.02
N LEU A 18 -1.58 14.02 -4.70
CA LEU A 18 -1.11 12.72 -4.25
C LEU A 18 -1.82 12.25 -2.96
N PRO A 19 -1.87 13.04 -1.87
CA PRO A 19 -2.65 12.69 -0.69
C PRO A 19 -4.12 12.41 -1.01
N ILE A 20 -4.76 13.25 -1.80
CA ILE A 20 -6.18 13.07 -2.15
C ILE A 20 -6.40 11.79 -2.95
N LEU A 21 -5.52 11.47 -3.91
CA LEU A 21 -5.57 10.22 -4.67
C LEU A 21 -5.53 9.01 -3.74
N PHE A 22 -4.61 9.01 -2.78
CA PHE A 22 -4.50 7.91 -1.85
C PHE A 22 -5.65 7.86 -0.84
N ILE A 23 -6.15 9.00 -0.34
CA ILE A 23 -7.34 9.04 0.52
C ILE A 23 -8.54 8.38 -0.18
N LEU A 24 -8.75 8.67 -1.46
CA LEU A 24 -9.80 8.02 -2.27
C LEU A 24 -9.53 6.53 -2.48
N ALA A 25 -8.26 6.14 -2.59
CA ALA A 25 -7.84 4.75 -2.76
C ALA A 25 -7.76 3.93 -1.46
N ILE A 26 -7.83 4.55 -0.27
CA ILE A 26 -7.76 3.85 1.03
C ILE A 26 -8.85 2.77 1.10
N GLY A 27 -10.07 3.08 0.66
CA GLY A 27 -11.21 2.16 0.68
C GLY A 27 -10.87 0.81 0.06
N PRO A 28 -10.60 0.74 -1.27
CA PRO A 28 -10.25 -0.51 -1.92
C PRO A 28 -8.97 -1.16 -1.37
N ILE A 29 -7.95 -0.39 -0.97
CA ILE A 29 -6.72 -0.95 -0.39
C ILE A 29 -7.00 -1.61 0.97
N SER A 30 -7.89 -1.04 1.79
CA SER A 30 -8.22 -1.54 3.13
C SER A 30 -8.93 -2.91 3.13
N LEU A 31 -9.46 -3.33 1.98
CA LEU A 31 -10.14 -4.61 1.84
C LEU A 31 -9.17 -5.79 1.79
N LEU A 32 -7.88 -5.54 1.50
CA LEU A 32 -6.83 -6.56 1.54
C LEU A 32 -6.83 -7.30 2.88
N GLY A 33 -6.88 -8.62 2.81
CA GLY A 33 -6.79 -9.49 3.99
C GLY A 33 -8.01 -9.49 4.91
N SER A 34 -8.96 -8.55 4.72
CA SER A 34 -10.15 -8.39 5.57
C SER A 34 -11.41 -9.00 4.94
N GLN A 35 -11.74 -8.64 3.68
CA GLN A 35 -12.95 -9.17 3.01
C GLN A 35 -12.82 -10.62 2.57
N THR A 36 -11.58 -11.10 2.42
CA THR A 36 -11.34 -12.52 2.18
C THR A 36 -11.90 -13.36 3.32
N GLN A 37 -11.80 -12.95 4.57
CA GLN A 37 -12.25 -13.80 5.68
C GLN A 37 -13.76 -13.79 5.93
N THR A 38 -14.50 -12.82 5.38
CA THR A 38 -15.94 -12.64 5.64
C THR A 38 -16.84 -13.25 4.57
N ASN A 39 -16.31 -13.51 3.37
CA ASN A 39 -17.07 -14.10 2.28
C ASN A 39 -16.88 -15.63 2.25
N GLY A 40 -17.97 -16.38 2.11
CA GLY A 40 -17.96 -17.87 2.08
C GLY A 40 -17.03 -18.49 1.03
N VAL A 41 -16.63 -17.70 0.02
CA VAL A 41 -15.63 -18.04 -1.02
C VAL A 41 -14.27 -18.42 -0.43
N TYR A 42 -13.81 -17.78 0.65
CA TYR A 42 -12.52 -18.12 1.26
C TYR A 42 -12.56 -19.40 2.08
N GLY A 43 -13.74 -19.73 2.63
CA GLY A 43 -14.03 -21.02 3.23
C GLY A 43 -14.01 -22.13 2.17
N TRP A 44 -14.62 -21.89 1.02
CA TRP A 44 -14.56 -22.80 -0.13
C TRP A 44 -13.13 -22.99 -0.65
N LEU A 45 -12.33 -21.91 -0.80
CA LEU A 45 -10.93 -22.00 -1.23
C LEU A 45 -10.00 -22.76 -0.28
N ARG A 46 -10.45 -23.05 0.96
CA ARG A 46 -9.73 -23.94 1.88
C ARG A 46 -9.77 -25.41 1.42
N THR A 47 -10.81 -25.82 0.68
CA THR A 47 -10.94 -27.20 0.19
C THR A 47 -10.08 -27.48 -1.03
N VAL A 48 -9.55 -26.43 -1.68
CA VAL A 48 -8.66 -26.51 -2.84
C VAL A 48 -7.21 -26.38 -2.41
N THR A 49 -6.36 -27.34 -2.79
CA THR A 49 -4.92 -27.33 -2.49
C THR A 49 -4.29 -26.01 -2.94
N LYS A 50 -3.69 -25.26 -2.01
CA LYS A 50 -3.07 -23.92 -2.23
C LYS A 50 -4.05 -22.81 -2.69
N GLY A 51 -5.37 -23.03 -2.70
CA GLY A 51 -6.35 -22.05 -3.17
C GLY A 51 -6.28 -20.70 -2.44
N GLN A 52 -6.21 -20.73 -1.10
CA GLN A 52 -6.07 -19.51 -0.28
C GLN A 52 -4.77 -18.74 -0.57
N ARG A 53 -3.66 -19.45 -0.81
CA ARG A 53 -2.36 -18.82 -1.08
C ARG A 53 -2.34 -18.19 -2.48
N HIS A 54 -2.96 -18.85 -3.47
CA HIS A 54 -3.06 -18.30 -4.81
C HIS A 54 -3.95 -17.04 -4.83
N GLN A 55 -5.10 -17.06 -4.14
CA GLN A 55 -5.93 -15.87 -4.02
C GLN A 55 -5.19 -14.69 -3.38
N GLN A 56 -4.50 -14.92 -2.25
CA GLN A 56 -3.73 -13.87 -1.58
C GLN A 56 -2.65 -13.27 -2.48
N ASN A 57 -1.94 -14.10 -3.23
CA ASN A 57 -0.94 -13.62 -4.19
C ASN A 57 -1.58 -12.81 -5.32
N SER A 58 -2.70 -13.27 -5.87
CA SER A 58 -3.43 -12.55 -6.91
C SER A 58 -3.95 -11.20 -6.42
N GLU A 59 -4.48 -11.13 -5.20
CA GLU A 59 -4.91 -9.86 -4.58
C GLU A 59 -3.75 -8.89 -4.43
N LEU A 60 -2.59 -9.36 -3.95
CA LEU A 60 -1.39 -8.54 -3.83
C LEU A 60 -0.92 -8.02 -5.19
N ILE A 61 -0.89 -8.87 -6.23
CA ILE A 61 -0.47 -8.48 -7.58
C ILE A 61 -1.42 -7.44 -8.16
N VAL A 62 -2.73 -7.68 -8.08
CA VAL A 62 -3.75 -6.78 -8.65
C VAL A 62 -3.70 -5.42 -7.96
N LEU A 63 -3.60 -5.39 -6.63
CA LEU A 63 -3.48 -4.12 -5.91
C LEU A 63 -2.14 -3.42 -6.14
N PHE A 64 -1.06 -4.17 -6.33
CA PHE A 64 0.23 -3.58 -6.74
C PHE A 64 0.12 -2.89 -8.09
N LEU A 65 -0.49 -3.54 -9.08
CA LEU A 65 -0.75 -2.92 -10.38
C LEU A 65 -1.66 -1.69 -10.26
N PHE A 66 -2.69 -1.75 -9.42
CA PHE A 66 -3.57 -0.61 -9.14
C PHE A 66 -2.81 0.58 -8.52
N VAL A 67 -1.98 0.34 -7.50
CA VAL A 67 -1.18 1.40 -6.85
C VAL A 67 -0.13 1.94 -7.83
N CYS A 68 0.53 1.09 -8.61
CA CYS A 68 1.43 1.53 -9.67
C CYS A 68 0.70 2.45 -10.67
N CYS A 69 -0.51 2.08 -11.09
CA CYS A 69 -1.35 2.90 -11.97
C CYS A 69 -1.65 4.28 -11.35
N LEU A 70 -2.00 4.33 -10.06
CA LEU A 70 -2.20 5.60 -9.35
C LEU A 70 -0.93 6.46 -9.29
N LEU A 71 0.23 5.83 -9.16
CA LEU A 71 1.53 6.49 -9.03
C LEU A 71 2.15 6.96 -10.34
N VAL A 72 1.72 6.43 -11.50
CA VAL A 72 2.27 6.80 -12.83
C VAL A 72 2.44 8.32 -13.02
N PRO A 73 1.41 9.18 -12.83
CA PRO A 73 1.57 10.61 -13.04
C PRO A 73 2.64 11.24 -12.13
N ILE A 74 2.82 10.70 -10.92
CA ILE A 74 3.84 11.15 -9.97
C ILE A 74 5.23 10.67 -10.39
N MET A 75 5.36 9.42 -10.82
CA MET A 75 6.62 8.84 -11.31
C MET A 75 7.14 9.56 -12.54
N VAL A 76 6.27 9.86 -13.51
CA VAL A 76 6.62 10.60 -14.73
C VAL A 76 7.16 11.98 -14.38
N LYS A 77 6.55 12.66 -13.40
CA LYS A 77 6.98 13.99 -12.97
C LYS A 77 8.15 13.97 -11.99
N ASN A 78 8.44 12.85 -11.33
CA ASN A 78 9.51 12.68 -10.33
C ASN A 78 10.35 11.42 -10.62
N PRO A 79 11.10 11.37 -11.74
CA PRO A 79 11.78 10.15 -12.18
C PRO A 79 12.88 9.68 -11.22
N SER A 80 13.54 10.61 -10.50
CA SER A 80 14.54 10.27 -9.48
C SER A 80 13.96 9.49 -8.30
N GLU A 81 12.66 9.64 -8.04
CA GLU A 81 11.98 9.07 -6.87
C GLU A 81 11.17 7.81 -7.20
N ILE A 82 11.33 7.23 -8.39
CA ILE A 82 10.58 6.04 -8.81
C ILE A 82 10.78 4.88 -7.83
N ILE A 83 12.03 4.65 -7.40
CA ILE A 83 12.35 3.56 -6.45
C ILE A 83 11.64 3.80 -5.11
N LEU A 84 11.71 5.02 -4.58
CA LEU A 84 11.01 5.40 -3.36
C LEU A 84 9.50 5.17 -3.48
N LEU A 85 8.89 5.61 -4.58
CA LEU A 85 7.46 5.48 -4.83
C LEU A 85 7.02 4.01 -4.96
N LEU A 86 7.83 3.16 -5.60
CA LEU A 86 7.56 1.72 -5.72
C LEU A 86 7.57 1.04 -4.35
N PHE A 87 8.60 1.29 -3.54
CA PHE A 87 8.68 0.70 -2.19
C PHE A 87 7.64 1.27 -1.24
N PHE A 88 7.30 2.56 -1.37
CA PHE A 88 6.16 3.15 -0.67
C PHE A 88 4.86 2.42 -1.03
N GLY A 89 4.53 2.30 -2.32
CA GLY A 89 3.32 1.61 -2.77
C GLY A 89 3.26 0.15 -2.33
N LEU A 90 4.38 -0.57 -2.42
CA LEU A 90 4.48 -1.96 -1.97
C LEU A 90 4.28 -2.08 -0.45
N SER A 91 4.89 -1.19 0.35
CA SER A 91 4.75 -1.18 1.80
C SER A 91 3.30 -0.93 2.23
N LEU A 92 2.56 -0.07 1.53
CA LEU A 92 1.13 0.17 1.78
C LEU A 92 0.28 -1.09 1.60
N ILE A 93 0.50 -1.81 0.51
CA ILE A 93 -0.24 -3.03 0.18
C ILE A 93 0.05 -4.12 1.21
N LEU A 94 1.33 -4.31 1.54
CA LEU A 94 1.74 -5.28 2.54
C LEU A 94 1.22 -4.92 3.93
N LEU A 95 1.22 -3.63 4.30
CA LEU A 95 0.66 -3.15 5.55
C LEU A 95 -0.84 -3.43 5.61
N ALA A 96 -1.58 -3.14 4.54
CA ALA A 96 -3.01 -3.44 4.44
C ALA A 96 -3.28 -4.93 4.62
N GLN A 97 -2.50 -5.80 3.96
CA GLN A 97 -2.62 -7.25 4.09
C GLN A 97 -2.30 -7.73 5.52
N VAL A 98 -1.23 -7.24 6.13
CA VAL A 98 -0.86 -7.61 7.51
C VAL A 98 -1.98 -7.21 8.48
N LEU A 99 -2.42 -5.95 8.44
CA LEU A 99 -3.46 -5.43 9.33
C LEU A 99 -4.81 -6.09 9.08
N GLY A 100 -5.21 -6.20 7.82
CA GLY A 100 -6.45 -6.84 7.42
C GLY A 100 -6.51 -8.29 7.88
N THR A 101 -5.41 -9.03 7.76
CA THR A 101 -5.38 -10.42 8.26
C THR A 101 -5.29 -10.51 9.78
N LEU A 102 -4.64 -9.57 10.49
CA LEU A 102 -4.48 -9.57 11.96
C LEU A 102 -5.79 -9.18 12.66
N PHE A 103 -6.39 -8.06 12.25
CA PHE A 103 -7.59 -7.50 12.87
C PHE A 103 -8.89 -7.96 12.20
N LYS A 104 -8.79 -8.70 11.09
CA LYS A 104 -9.94 -9.17 10.28
C LYS A 104 -10.85 -8.03 9.81
N ASN A 105 -10.30 -6.82 9.72
CA ASN A 105 -11.01 -5.62 9.27
C ASN A 105 -10.02 -4.61 8.65
N GLY A 106 -10.53 -3.74 7.79
CA GLY A 106 -9.73 -2.68 7.17
C GLY A 106 -9.55 -1.42 8.03
N ARG A 107 -10.21 -1.33 9.19
CA ARG A 107 -10.29 -0.09 9.98
C ARG A 107 -8.94 0.37 10.50
N ALA A 108 -8.09 -0.57 10.92
CA ALA A 108 -6.73 -0.25 11.38
C ALA A 108 -5.89 0.41 10.27
N PHE A 109 -5.97 -0.14 9.06
CA PHE A 109 -5.29 0.43 7.89
C PHE A 109 -5.84 1.82 7.56
N ILE A 110 -7.17 1.97 7.53
CA ILE A 110 -7.83 3.26 7.28
C ILE A 110 -7.33 4.30 8.29
N GLY A 111 -7.38 4.00 9.59
CA GLY A 111 -6.94 4.92 10.64
C GLY A 111 -5.48 5.35 10.50
N ILE A 112 -4.57 4.40 10.28
CA ILE A 112 -3.14 4.69 10.09
C ILE A 112 -2.93 5.58 8.85
N MET A 113 -3.58 5.24 7.73
CA MET A 113 -3.43 6.01 6.50
C MET A 113 -4.07 7.40 6.56
N SER A 114 -5.20 7.54 7.25
CA SER A 114 -5.82 8.84 7.51
C SER A 114 -4.87 9.73 8.33
N VAL A 115 -4.25 9.20 9.37
CA VAL A 115 -3.26 9.94 10.18
C VAL A 115 -2.04 10.30 9.34
N PHE A 116 -1.50 9.36 8.57
CA PHE A 116 -0.35 9.59 7.69
C PHE A 116 -0.61 10.75 6.71
N TRP A 117 -1.72 10.70 5.97
CA TRP A 117 -2.05 11.73 4.99
C TRP A 117 -2.46 13.06 5.64
N PHE A 118 -3.09 13.03 6.82
CA PHE A 118 -3.35 14.24 7.59
C PHE A 118 -2.04 14.95 7.95
N ILE A 119 -1.07 14.23 8.51
CA ILE A 119 0.25 14.78 8.86
C ILE A 119 0.96 15.31 7.60
N TYR A 120 0.90 14.58 6.49
CA TYR A 120 1.50 14.98 5.23
C TYR A 120 0.89 16.28 4.67
N LEU A 121 -0.44 16.39 4.66
CA LEU A 121 -1.16 17.58 4.20
C LEU A 121 -0.90 18.81 5.10
N ASN A 122 -0.55 18.62 6.37
CA ASN A 122 -0.15 19.70 7.28
C ASN A 122 1.32 20.14 7.09
N GLY A 123 1.98 19.74 6.00
CA GLY A 123 3.30 20.25 5.62
C GLY A 123 4.48 19.38 6.08
N VAL A 124 4.23 18.26 6.77
CA VAL A 124 5.29 17.31 7.14
C VAL A 124 5.58 16.37 5.95
N THR A 125 6.06 16.95 4.85
CA THR A 125 6.34 16.22 3.60
C THR A 125 7.61 15.37 3.67
N ALA A 126 8.39 15.48 4.75
CA ALA A 126 9.57 14.65 5.00
C ALA A 126 9.27 13.15 5.08
N LEU A 127 8.02 12.76 5.34
CA LEU A 127 7.57 11.36 5.33
C LEU A 127 7.60 10.71 3.94
N LEU A 128 7.42 11.53 2.89
CA LEU A 128 7.53 11.12 1.48
C LEU A 128 8.09 12.32 0.68
N PRO A 129 9.42 12.53 0.75
CA PRO A 129 10.06 13.74 0.26
C PRO A 129 10.27 13.69 -1.25
N LEU A 130 9.29 14.17 -2.02
CA LEU A 130 9.31 14.13 -3.49
C LEU A 130 9.94 15.37 -4.16
N GLN A 131 10.43 16.33 -3.37
CA GLN A 131 10.93 17.63 -3.86
C GLN A 131 12.42 17.86 -3.64
N LYS A 132 13.07 17.09 -2.75
CA LYS A 132 14.50 17.22 -2.43
C LYS A 132 15.27 16.14 -3.19
N GLU A 133 16.46 16.47 -3.70
CA GLU A 133 17.32 15.52 -4.41
C GLU A 133 17.47 14.21 -3.63
N SER A 134 17.24 13.09 -4.35
CA SER A 134 17.29 11.68 -3.93
C SER A 134 17.45 11.44 -2.43
N ASN A 135 16.33 11.12 -1.75
CA ASN A 135 16.35 10.78 -0.33
C ASN A 135 16.66 9.29 -0.10
N LEU A 136 17.95 8.95 -0.18
CA LEU A 136 18.45 7.58 0.06
C LEU A 136 18.03 7.03 1.43
N LEU A 137 18.03 7.87 2.47
CA LEU A 137 17.65 7.47 3.83
C LEU A 137 16.19 7.00 3.87
N VAL A 138 15.25 7.84 3.39
CA VAL A 138 13.82 7.51 3.40
C VAL A 138 13.53 6.31 2.50
N THR A 139 14.20 6.23 1.35
CA THR A 139 14.12 5.04 0.47
C THR A 139 14.55 3.78 1.22
N GLY A 140 15.67 3.83 1.95
CA GLY A 140 16.14 2.73 2.80
C GLY A 140 15.12 2.33 3.88
N VAL A 141 14.45 3.30 4.50
CA VAL A 141 13.38 3.04 5.48
C VAL A 141 12.22 2.27 4.85
N TYR A 142 11.74 2.67 3.67
CA TYR A 142 10.65 1.94 3.00
C TYR A 142 11.06 0.55 2.51
N ILE A 143 12.31 0.36 2.11
CA ILE A 143 12.85 -0.98 1.79
C ILE A 143 12.84 -1.87 3.04
N LEU A 144 13.38 -1.38 4.17
CA LEU A 144 13.41 -2.12 5.43
C LEU A 144 11.99 -2.43 5.94
N LEU A 145 11.07 -1.47 5.85
CA LEU A 145 9.67 -1.66 6.20
C LEU A 145 9.03 -2.74 5.33
N THR A 146 9.29 -2.72 4.02
CA THR A 146 8.80 -3.75 3.09
C THR A 146 9.30 -5.14 3.49
N ILE A 147 10.60 -5.28 3.77
CA ILE A 147 11.19 -6.55 4.22
C ILE A 147 10.54 -7.03 5.52
N LEU A 148 10.38 -6.13 6.50
CA LEU A 148 9.75 -6.44 7.78
C LEU A 148 8.31 -6.97 7.58
N LEU A 149 7.52 -6.30 6.74
CA LEU A 149 6.13 -6.69 6.46
C LEU A 149 6.05 -8.04 5.74
N ILE A 150 6.98 -8.33 4.82
CA ILE A 150 7.09 -9.65 4.18
C ILE A 150 7.38 -10.72 5.25
N VAL A 151 8.35 -10.49 6.14
CA VAL A 151 8.71 -11.43 7.21
C VAL A 151 7.50 -11.70 8.12
N LEU A 152 6.74 -10.67 8.51
CA LEU A 152 5.54 -10.83 9.32
C LEU A 152 4.47 -11.67 8.62
N LEU A 153 4.27 -11.48 7.31
CA LEU A 153 3.35 -12.32 6.53
C LEU A 153 3.80 -13.78 6.50
N GLN A 154 5.10 -14.04 6.29
CA GLN A 154 5.64 -15.41 6.25
C GLN A 154 5.55 -16.11 7.62
N LEU A 155 5.86 -15.41 8.72
CA LEU A 155 5.76 -15.95 10.08
C LEU A 155 4.34 -16.42 10.40
N LYS A 156 3.34 -15.63 10.01
CA LYS A 156 1.94 -16.00 10.20
C LYS A 156 1.55 -17.26 9.43
N VAL A 157 2.04 -17.40 8.19
CA VAL A 157 1.81 -18.60 7.38
C VAL A 157 2.43 -19.83 8.05
N LEU A 158 3.62 -19.70 8.64
CA LEU A 158 4.29 -20.79 9.35
C LEU A 158 3.55 -21.22 10.63
N VAL A 159 3.03 -20.27 11.41
CA VAL A 159 2.25 -20.58 12.62
C VAL A 159 0.95 -21.29 12.27
N LYS A 160 0.22 -20.84 11.24
CA LYS A 160 -1.05 -21.46 10.81
C LYS A 160 -0.89 -22.90 10.31
N ASN A 161 0.28 -23.29 9.81
CA ASN A 161 0.54 -24.67 9.34
C ASN A 161 0.89 -25.65 10.48
N ARG A 162 1.06 -25.18 11.73
CA ARG A 162 1.34 -26.01 12.90
C ARG A 162 0.09 -26.35 13.72
N GLU A 163 -1.03 -25.69 13.45
CA GLU A 163 -2.36 -25.95 14.03
C GLU A 163 -3.17 -26.90 13.14
#